data_AF-A0A174JQI9-F1
#
_entry.id   AF-A0A174JQI9-F1
#
_cell.length_a   1.000
_cell.length_b   1.000
_cell.length_c   1.000
_cell.angle_alpha   90.00
_cell.angle_beta   90.00
_cell.angle_gamma   90.00
#
_symmetry.space_group_name_H-M   'P 1'
#
loop_
_entity.id
_entity.type
_entity.pdbx_description
1 polymer ?
#
loop_
_entity_poly.entity_id
_entity_poly.type
_entity_poly.pdbx_seq_one_letter_code
_entity_poly.pdbx_strand_id
1 'polypeptide(L)' 'MNDMTTFIARMIMREADKSTAAGQKKYRAYFVRTSLYKNWKEDVDTILKTDGYEDVIVD' A
#
# COMPACT_ATOMS: atom_id res chain seq x y z
N MET A 1 -7.60 -13.17 3.94
CA MET A 1 -7.38 -11.81 3.38
C MET A 1 -8.74 -11.21 3.07
N ASN A 2 -9.01 -10.00 3.56
CA ASN A 2 -10.23 -9.26 3.23
C ASN A 2 -10.11 -8.65 1.82
N ASP A 3 -11.24 -8.51 1.12
CA ASP A 3 -11.28 -7.92 -0.23
C ASP A 3 -10.65 -6.51 -0.27
N MET A 4 -10.83 -5.74 0.80
CA MET A 4 -10.28 -4.38 0.90
C MET A 4 -8.76 -4.35 1.01
N THR A 5 -8.15 -5.26 1.78
CA THR A 5 -6.69 -5.37 1.89
C THR A 5 -6.09 -5.62 0.51
N THR A 6 -6.59 -6.64 -0.19
CA THR A 6 -6.09 -7.04 -1.51
C THR A 6 -6.30 -5.92 -2.53
N PHE A 7 -7.43 -5.22 -2.46
CA PHE A 7 -7.71 -4.06 -3.32
C PHE A 7 -6.70 -2.93 -3.10
N ILE A 8 -6.45 -2.53 -1.85
CA ILE A 8 -5.51 -1.45 -1.53
C ILE A 8 -4.10 -1.82 -1.97
N ALA A 9 -3.63 -3.03 -1.67
CA ALA A 9 -2.30 -3.50 -2.07
C ALA A 9 -2.12 -3.43 -3.59
N ARG A 10 -3.08 -3.98 -4.37
CA ARG A 10 -3.06 -3.91 -5.84
C ARG A 10 -3.01 -2.49 -6.38
N MET A 11 -3.73 -1.56 -5.75
CA MET A 11 -3.72 -0.15 -6.16
C MET A 11 -2.36 0.53 -5.90
N ILE A 12 -1.67 0.15 -4.82
CA ILE A 12 -0.33 0.66 -4.51
C ILE A 12 0.70 0.05 -5.48
N MET A 13 0.68 -1.28 -5.66
CA MET A 13 1.56 -2.00 -6.59
C MET A 13 1.46 -1.46 -8.02
N ARG A 14 0.24 -1.26 -8.52
CA ARG A 14 0.01 -0.69 -9.86
C ARG A 14 0.65 0.67 -10.06
N GLU A 15 0.70 1.51 -9.03
CA GLU A 15 1.39 2.80 -9.10
C GLU A 15 2.90 2.64 -8.91
N ALA A 16 3.32 1.71 -8.07
CA ALA A 16 4.72 1.36 -7.86
C ALA A 16 5.41 0.83 -9.12
N ASP A 17 4.69 0.03 -9.93
CA ASP A 17 5.14 -0.46 -11.23
C ASP A 17 5.50 0.67 -12.22
N LYS A 18 4.92 1.87 -12.02
CA LYS A 18 5.29 3.06 -12.81
C LYS A 18 6.53 3.73 -12.24
N SER A 19 6.61 3.85 -10.91
CA SER A 19 7.78 4.33 -10.16
C SER A 19 7.56 4.14 -8.65
N THR A 20 8.64 3.92 -7.90
CA THR A 20 8.60 3.85 -6.42
C THR A 20 7.93 5.07 -5.81
N ALA A 21 8.24 6.28 -6.32
CA ALA A 21 7.64 7.53 -5.83
C ALA A 21 6.11 7.58 -6.01
N ALA A 22 5.58 7.03 -7.11
CA ALA A 22 4.13 6.94 -7.33
C ALA A 22 3.47 5.94 -6.37
N GLY A 23 4.10 4.78 -6.14
CA GLY A 23 3.68 3.82 -5.12
C GLY A 23 3.64 4.44 -3.72
N GLN A 24 4.72 5.10 -3.30
CA GLN A 24 4.80 5.82 -2.01
C GLN A 24 3.72 6.91 -1.87
N LYS A 25 3.47 7.69 -2.93
CA LYS A 25 2.39 8.69 -2.93
C LYS A 25 1.03 8.04 -2.71
N LYS A 26 0.78 6.89 -3.32
CA LYS A 26 -0.46 6.13 -3.16
C LYS A 26 -0.58 5.53 -1.76
N TYR A 27 0.51 4.97 -1.22
CA TYR A 27 0.58 4.45 0.14
C TYR A 27 0.20 5.53 1.17
N ARG A 28 0.81 6.73 1.07
CA ARG A 28 0.47 7.87 1.95
C ARG A 28 -1.00 8.27 1.86
N ALA A 29 -1.61 8.18 0.67
CA ALA A 29 -3.01 8.51 0.50
C ALA A 29 -3.96 7.56 1.27
N TYR A 30 -3.57 6.29 1.47
CA TYR A 30 -4.35 5.33 2.23
C TYR A 30 -4.06 5.36 3.74
N PHE A 31 -2.79 5.49 4.14
CA PHE A 31 -2.40 5.21 5.53
C PHE A 31 -1.88 6.41 6.32
N VAL A 32 -1.53 7.51 5.64
CA VAL A 32 -0.94 8.70 6.28
C VAL A 32 -1.92 9.87 6.27
N ARG A 33 -2.53 10.15 5.12
CA ARG A 33 -3.45 11.28 4.94
C ARG A 33 -4.85 11.04 5.48
N THR A 34 -5.18 9.80 5.83
CA THR A 34 -6.48 9.43 6.38
C THR A 34 -6.33 8.29 7.38
N SER A 35 -7.19 8.28 8.39
CA SER A 35 -7.31 7.18 9.35
C SER A 35 -8.26 6.08 8.87
N LEU A 36 -9.04 6.33 7.81
CA LEU A 36 -10.10 5.45 7.35
C LEU A 36 -9.61 4.02 7.14
N TYR A 37 -8.41 3.86 6.57
CA TYR A 37 -7.87 2.57 6.17
C TYR A 37 -6.91 1.93 7.17
N LYS A 38 -6.76 2.49 8.38
CA LYS A 38 -5.76 2.03 9.35
C LYS A 38 -5.87 0.54 9.69
N ASN A 39 -7.09 0.01 9.76
CA ASN A 39 -7.34 -1.39 10.12
C ASN A 39 -6.79 -2.40 9.10
N TRP A 40 -6.45 -1.97 7.87
CA TRP A 40 -5.90 -2.84 6.83
C TRP A 40 -4.39 -2.66 6.63
N LYS A 41 -3.74 -1.74 7.36
CA LYS A 41 -2.35 -1.36 7.10
C LYS A 41 -1.40 -2.54 7.26
N GLU A 42 -1.48 -3.28 8.37
CA GLU A 42 -0.56 -4.38 8.67
C GLU A 42 -0.66 -5.51 7.63
N ASP A 43 -1.89 -5.87 7.23
CA ASP A 43 -2.10 -6.86 6.17
C ASP A 43 -1.59 -6.36 4.80
N VAL A 44 -1.82 -5.08 4.46
CA VAL A 44 -1.33 -4.49 3.20
C VAL A 44 0.20 -4.44 3.18
N ASP A 45 0.84 -4.03 4.27
CA ASP A 45 2.30 -4.03 4.41
C ASP A 45 2.87 -5.44 4.21
N THR A 46 2.20 -6.46 4.75
CA THR A 46 2.60 -7.86 4.60
C THR A 46 2.55 -8.29 3.13
N ILE A 47 1.49 -7.93 2.41
CA ILE A 47 1.36 -8.22 0.97
C ILE A 47 2.46 -7.49 0.18
N LEU A 48 2.66 -6.19 0.44
CA LEU A 48 3.67 -5.40 -0.27
C LEU A 48 5.09 -5.96 -0.05
N LYS A 49 5.44 -6.37 1.17
CA LYS A 49 6.73 -7.02 1.45
C LYS A 49 6.86 -8.37 0.75
N THR A 50 5.82 -9.20 0.80
CA THR A 50 5.81 -10.53 0.17
C THR A 50 6.03 -10.44 -1.33
N ASP A 51 5.44 -9.43 -1.97
CA ASP A 51 5.50 -9.24 -3.42
C ASP A 51 6.68 -8.34 -3.86
N GLY A 52 7.58 -7.95 -2.95
CA GLY A 52 8.81 -7.21 -3.27
C GLY A 52 8.66 -5.69 -3.43
N TYR A 53 7.58 -5.10 -2.92
CA TYR A 53 7.30 -3.66 -2.96
C TYR A 53 7.61 -2.96 -1.62
N GLU A 54 8.54 -3.46 -0.82
CA GLU A 54 8.84 -2.90 0.51
C GLU A 54 9.25 -1.41 0.48
N ASP A 55 9.90 -0.95 -0.59
CA ASP A 55 10.33 0.43 -0.79
C ASP A 55 9.17 1.46 -0.86
N VAL A 56 7.93 1.01 -1.03
CA VAL A 56 6.76 1.90 -1.10
C VAL A 56 6.14 2.19 0.27
N ILE A 57 6.52 1.42 1.29
CA ILE A 57 6.01 1.54 2.67
C ILE A 57 6.73 2.71 3.33
N VAL A 58 6.00 3.79 3.63
CA VAL A 58 6.57 5.06 4.10
C VAL A 58 5.65 5.77 5.10
N ASP A 59 6.24 6.57 5.98
CA ASP A 59 5.49 7.48 6.85
C ASP A 59 4.96 8.73 6.12
#